data_AF-A0A521U4B5-F1
#
_entry.id   AF-A0A521U4B5-F1
#
_cell.length_a   1.000
_cell.length_b   1.000
_cell.length_c   1.000
_cell.angle_alpha   90.00
_cell.angle_beta   90.00
_cell.angle_gamma   90.00
#
_symmetry.space_group_name_H-M   'P 1'
#
loop_
_entity.id
_entity.type
_entity.pdbx_description
1 polymer ?
#
loop_
_entity_poly.entity_id
_entity_poly.type
_entity_poly.pdbx_seq_one_letter_code
_entity_poly.pdbx_strand_id
1 'polypeptide(L)'
;MIAYQEIATLGDFLRLGLPPEALKQARTTHAPITPTGAGAGVVVPAGCLDVAALELDQLPVLLQVVAGGAPGVATWRWSLDGGSTWTATATTPASAAAALVTPSGVGTGVGVRFVGTLVTGATYAWTSVSSVATCRRAGNEEAVRYLSRAFTFPLTEVPTDVVRDTCAIIASDVIAVTGYRPSDGSDELFEKRAAGARKRFDAVLHGETQPRATESAPAVRGPRVSTGTRR
;
A
#
# COMPACT_ATOMS: atom_id res chain seq x y z
N MET A 1 17.31 -17.82 6.14
CA MET A 1 16.58 -16.58 5.82
C MET A 1 15.33 -17.00 5.06
N ILE A 2 14.13 -16.78 5.61
CA ILE A 2 12.90 -17.16 4.91
C ILE A 2 12.73 -16.19 3.74
N ALA A 3 12.55 -16.71 2.52
CA ALA A 3 12.29 -15.86 1.36
C ALA A 3 10.94 -15.16 1.53
N TYR A 4 10.90 -13.84 1.31
CA TYR A 4 9.65 -13.10 1.29
C TYR A 4 8.76 -13.62 0.15
N GLN A 5 7.52 -13.97 0.48
CA GLN A 5 6.48 -14.29 -0.49
C GLN A 5 5.26 -13.42 -0.19
N GLU A 6 4.71 -12.81 -1.24
CA GLU A 6 3.45 -12.10 -1.18
C GLU A 6 2.30 -13.11 -1.24
N ILE A 7 1.64 -13.33 -0.10
CA ILE A 7 0.50 -14.22 0.08
C ILE A 7 -0.80 -13.51 -0.33
N ALA A 8 -0.99 -12.28 0.13
CA ALA A 8 -2.08 -11.40 -0.28
C ALA A 8 -1.53 -10.25 -1.11
N THR A 9 -1.91 -10.25 -2.40
CA THR A 9 -1.54 -9.17 -3.32
C THR A 9 -2.33 -7.89 -3.03
N LEU A 10 -1.92 -6.76 -3.61
CA LEU A 10 -2.74 -5.55 -3.56
C LEU A 10 -4.14 -5.81 -4.15
N GLY A 11 -4.22 -6.52 -5.28
CA GLY A 11 -5.50 -6.89 -5.89
C GLY A 11 -6.38 -7.74 -4.98
N ASP A 12 -5.80 -8.67 -4.21
CA ASP A 12 -6.55 -9.45 -3.22
C ASP A 12 -7.03 -8.59 -2.06
N PHE A 13 -6.19 -7.67 -1.60
CA PHE A 13 -6.54 -6.74 -0.53
C PHE A 13 -7.68 -5.79 -0.94
N LEU A 14 -7.68 -5.29 -2.18
CA LEU A 14 -8.77 -4.47 -2.71
C LEU A 14 -10.10 -5.23 -2.84
N ARG A 15 -10.05 -6.56 -3.03
CA ARG A 15 -11.26 -7.41 -3.14
C ARG A 15 -11.77 -7.92 -1.80
N LEU A 16 -10.88 -8.26 -0.87
CA LEU A 16 -11.20 -9.02 0.35
C LEU A 16 -10.90 -8.28 1.65
N GLY A 17 -10.14 -7.19 1.60
CA GLY A 17 -9.68 -6.41 2.75
C GLY A 17 -10.63 -5.26 3.08
N LEU A 18 -10.20 -4.04 2.76
CA LEU A 18 -10.95 -2.81 3.04
C LEU A 18 -11.69 -2.30 1.80
N PRO A 19 -12.85 -1.63 1.98
CA PRO A 19 -13.55 -1.00 0.87
C PRO A 19 -12.74 0.18 0.29
N PRO A 20 -12.88 0.47 -1.02
CA PRO A 20 -12.17 1.58 -1.69
C PRO A 20 -12.24 2.91 -0.96
N GLU A 21 -13.39 3.24 -0.37
CA GLU A 21 -13.64 4.50 0.33
C GLU A 21 -12.75 4.67 1.56
N ALA A 22 -12.49 3.58 2.29
CA ALA A 22 -11.58 3.60 3.44
C ALA A 22 -10.12 3.81 3.02
N LEU A 23 -9.77 3.38 1.80
CA LEU A 23 -8.40 3.48 1.27
C LEU A 23 -8.07 4.88 0.73
N LYS A 24 -9.07 5.67 0.34
CA LYS A 24 -8.88 7.09 -0.07
C LYS A 24 -8.29 7.96 1.04
N GLN A 25 -8.51 7.59 2.30
CA GLN A 25 -8.01 8.29 3.48
C GLN A 25 -6.82 7.58 4.12
N ALA A 26 -6.29 6.52 3.48
CA ALA A 26 -5.10 5.86 3.95
C ALA A 26 -3.93 6.84 4.04
N ARG A 27 -3.29 6.90 5.21
CA ARG A 27 -2.19 7.85 5.44
C ARG A 27 -1.12 7.63 4.39
N THR A 28 -0.70 8.71 3.76
CA THR A 28 0.37 8.69 2.76
C THR A 28 1.57 9.42 3.30
N THR A 29 2.72 8.77 3.22
CA THR A 29 4.01 9.40 3.51
C THR A 29 4.59 9.89 2.20
N HIS A 30 5.07 11.14 2.19
CA HIS A 30 5.77 11.69 1.04
C HIS A 30 7.26 11.77 1.35
N ALA A 31 8.08 11.22 0.46
CA ALA A 31 9.52 11.36 0.55
C ALA A 31 9.93 12.85 0.45
N PRO A 32 11.08 13.24 1.02
CA PRO A 32 11.62 14.58 0.82
C PRO A 32 11.73 14.93 -0.66
N ILE A 33 11.34 16.15 -1.01
CA ILE A 33 11.45 16.63 -2.39
C ILE A 33 12.91 16.93 -2.72
N THR A 34 13.33 16.50 -3.90
CA THR A 34 14.63 16.87 -4.49
C THR A 34 14.42 17.93 -5.57
N PRO A 35 14.62 19.24 -5.27
CA PRO A 35 14.54 20.30 -6.26
C PRO A 35 15.84 20.44 -7.07
N THR A 36 15.74 20.81 -8.35
CA THR A 36 16.91 21.06 -9.22
C THR A 36 17.10 22.54 -9.60
N GLY A 37 16.13 23.40 -9.32
CA GLY A 37 16.17 24.83 -9.66
C GLY A 37 16.81 25.70 -8.57
N ALA A 38 17.48 26.78 -8.98
CA ALA A 38 18.12 27.76 -8.07
C ALA A 38 17.14 28.80 -7.46
N GLY A 39 15.83 28.54 -7.52
CA GLY A 39 14.80 29.47 -7.05
C GLY A 39 14.47 29.32 -5.57
N ALA A 40 13.86 30.35 -4.98
CA ALA A 40 13.26 30.29 -3.64
C ALA A 40 11.87 29.61 -3.63
N GLY A 41 11.36 29.22 -4.81
CA GLY A 41 10.11 28.50 -4.95
C GLY A 41 10.22 27.08 -4.40
N VAL A 42 9.25 26.69 -3.58
CA VAL A 42 9.18 25.36 -2.97
C VAL A 42 7.88 24.70 -3.38
N VAL A 43 7.97 23.40 -3.63
CA VAL A 43 6.84 22.51 -3.82
C VAL A 43 6.69 21.67 -2.56
N VAL A 44 5.46 21.48 -2.08
CA VAL A 44 5.14 20.66 -0.92
C VAL A 44 4.08 19.64 -1.34
N PRO A 45 4.31 18.33 -1.13
CA PRO A 45 3.34 17.32 -1.49
C PRO A 45 2.20 17.32 -0.47
N ALA A 46 1.01 16.93 -0.91
CA ALA A 46 -0.19 16.90 -0.09
C ALA A 46 -1.11 15.74 -0.49
N GLY A 47 -2.19 15.56 0.28
CA GLY A 47 -3.23 14.58 -0.02
C GLY A 47 -2.87 13.16 0.43
N CYS A 48 -3.69 12.22 0.01
CA CYS A 48 -3.55 10.79 0.31
C CYS A 48 -3.70 10.01 -0.99
N LEU A 49 -2.76 9.10 -1.27
CA LEU A 49 -2.78 8.26 -2.45
C LEU A 49 -4.06 7.43 -2.49
N ASP A 50 -4.83 7.56 -3.58
CA ASP A 50 -6.02 6.74 -3.82
C ASP A 50 -5.59 5.37 -4.36
N VAL A 51 -5.20 4.49 -3.44
CA VAL A 51 -4.70 3.13 -3.73
C VAL A 51 -5.74 2.31 -4.49
N ALA A 52 -7.03 2.53 -4.23
CA ALA A 52 -8.10 1.78 -4.88
C ALA A 52 -8.33 2.24 -6.32
N ALA A 53 -8.28 3.55 -6.58
CA ALA A 53 -8.46 4.07 -7.94
C ALA A 53 -7.26 3.77 -8.85
N LEU A 54 -6.05 3.78 -8.28
CA LEU A 54 -4.82 3.58 -9.06
C LEU A 54 -4.32 2.14 -9.08
N GLU A 55 -4.79 1.29 -8.17
CA GLU A 55 -4.25 -0.06 -7.93
C GLU A 55 -2.72 -0.05 -7.69
N LEU A 56 -2.23 0.98 -6.99
CA LEU A 56 -0.82 1.19 -6.67
C LEU A 56 -0.65 1.58 -5.20
N ASP A 57 0.40 1.06 -4.56
CA ASP A 57 0.73 1.36 -3.16
C ASP A 57 1.80 2.45 -3.00
N GLN A 58 2.43 2.83 -4.12
CA GLN A 58 3.35 3.96 -4.24
C GLN A 58 3.17 4.69 -5.57
N LEU A 59 3.48 5.98 -5.57
CA LEU A 59 3.39 6.84 -6.75
C LEU A 59 4.63 7.75 -6.83
N PRO A 60 5.55 7.50 -7.77
CA PRO A 60 6.62 8.45 -8.06
C PRO A 60 6.02 9.67 -8.77
N VAL A 61 6.43 10.86 -8.38
CA VAL A 61 5.98 12.11 -8.98
C VAL A 61 7.20 12.93 -9.39
N LEU A 62 7.18 13.38 -10.64
CA LEU A 62 8.14 14.34 -11.18
C LEU A 62 7.37 15.55 -11.71
N LEU A 63 7.58 16.71 -11.09
CA LEU A 63 7.01 17.98 -11.52
C LEU A 63 8.08 18.81 -12.23
N GLN A 64 7.71 19.45 -13.34
CA GLN A 64 8.57 20.40 -14.05
C GLN A 64 7.85 21.73 -14.24
N VAL A 65 8.53 22.83 -13.89
CA VAL A 65 8.08 24.20 -14.16
C VAL A 65 8.40 24.53 -15.62
N VAL A 66 7.38 24.80 -16.42
CA VAL A 66 7.48 25.14 -17.84
C VAL A 66 7.72 26.64 -18.03
N ALA A 67 7.05 27.47 -17.25
CA ALA A 67 7.31 28.91 -17.16
C ALA A 67 7.29 29.35 -15.69
N GLY A 68 8.33 30.06 -15.26
CA GLY A 68 8.47 30.57 -13.90
C GLY A 68 7.49 31.70 -13.57
N GLY A 69 7.36 31.98 -12.28
CA GLY A 69 6.43 33.00 -11.76
C GLY A 69 5.92 32.66 -10.37
N ALA A 70 5.10 33.55 -9.82
CA ALA A 70 4.34 33.29 -8.59
C ALA A 70 3.15 32.34 -8.87
N PRO A 71 2.51 31.77 -7.82
CA PRO A 71 1.20 31.13 -7.96
C PRO A 71 0.20 32.05 -8.66
N GLY A 72 -0.62 31.48 -9.55
CA GLY A 72 -1.49 32.22 -10.47
C GLY A 72 -0.86 32.54 -11.83
N VAL A 73 0.47 32.48 -11.96
CA VAL A 73 1.20 32.84 -13.20
C VAL A 73 2.06 31.71 -13.72
N ALA A 74 2.86 31.07 -12.86
CA ALA A 74 3.77 30.02 -13.28
C ALA A 74 3.02 28.84 -13.91
N THR A 75 3.61 28.22 -14.93
CA THR A 75 3.06 27.03 -15.58
C THR A 75 3.93 25.81 -15.33
N TRP A 76 3.31 24.65 -15.26
CA TRP A 76 3.94 23.41 -14.84
C TRP A 76 3.28 22.21 -15.50
N ARG A 77 4.00 21.10 -15.55
CA ARG A 77 3.50 19.79 -15.95
C ARG A 77 4.06 18.75 -15.00
N TRP A 78 3.45 17.58 -14.96
CA TRP A 78 3.93 16.50 -14.10
C TRP A 78 3.89 15.16 -14.81
N SER A 79 4.69 14.24 -14.29
CA SER A 79 4.82 12.87 -14.71
C SER A 79 4.69 11.97 -13.48
N LEU A 80 4.05 10.81 -13.67
CA LEU A 80 3.85 9.79 -12.65
C LEU A 80 4.71 8.53 -12.92
N ASP A 81 5.63 8.60 -13.89
CA ASP A 81 6.43 7.48 -14.40
C ASP A 81 7.89 7.88 -14.67
N GLY A 82 8.41 8.81 -13.87
CA GLY A 82 9.81 9.24 -13.93
C GLY A 82 10.16 10.12 -15.14
N GLY A 83 9.18 10.72 -15.79
CA GLY A 83 9.34 11.61 -16.93
C GLY A 83 9.12 10.94 -18.29
N SER A 84 8.60 9.71 -18.33
CA SER A 84 8.33 8.99 -19.58
C SER A 84 7.07 9.53 -20.26
N THR A 85 6.02 9.79 -19.48
CA THR A 85 4.80 10.45 -19.91
C THR A 85 4.52 11.68 -19.07
N TRP A 86 4.04 12.74 -19.72
CA TRP A 86 3.76 14.03 -19.09
C TRP A 86 2.31 14.43 -19.33
N THR A 87 1.73 15.09 -18.33
CA THR A 87 0.45 15.77 -18.50
C THR A 87 0.59 17.02 -19.37
N ALA A 88 -0.56 17.54 -19.82
CA ALA A 88 -0.61 18.87 -20.41
C ALA A 88 -0.15 19.94 -19.41
N THR A 89 0.44 21.01 -19.93
CA THR A 89 0.86 22.15 -19.11
C THR A 89 -0.36 22.82 -18.46
N ALA A 90 -0.29 23.03 -17.15
CA ALA A 90 -1.29 23.72 -16.36
C ALA A 90 -0.72 25.00 -15.75
N THR A 91 -1.57 25.99 -15.52
CA THR A 91 -1.21 27.18 -14.73
C THR A 91 -1.33 26.86 -13.24
N THR A 92 -0.38 27.32 -12.45
CA THR A 92 -0.41 27.21 -10.99
C THR A 92 -1.64 27.96 -10.47
N PRO A 93 -2.56 27.32 -9.72
CA PRO A 93 -3.73 28.02 -9.19
C PRO A 93 -3.35 29.17 -8.27
N ALA A 94 -4.19 30.22 -8.19
CA ALA A 94 -3.97 31.34 -7.26
C ALA A 94 -4.05 30.91 -5.78
N SER A 95 -4.80 29.84 -5.47
CA SER A 95 -4.79 29.17 -4.16
C SER A 95 -3.45 28.48 -3.84
N ALA A 96 -2.56 28.40 -4.83
CA ALA A 96 -1.30 27.69 -4.79
C ALA A 96 -1.42 26.18 -4.50
N ALA A 97 -2.61 25.60 -4.63
CA ALA A 97 -2.85 24.18 -4.42
C ALA A 97 -3.47 23.55 -5.67
N ALA A 98 -2.96 22.39 -6.07
CA ALA A 98 -3.46 21.63 -7.21
C ALA A 98 -3.56 20.14 -6.89
N ALA A 99 -4.60 19.49 -7.41
CA ALA A 99 -4.71 18.03 -7.38
C ALA A 99 -3.91 17.43 -8.56
N LEU A 100 -3.25 16.30 -8.32
CA LEU A 100 -2.58 15.56 -9.39
C LEU A 100 -3.53 14.51 -9.95
N VAL A 101 -3.60 14.47 -11.28
CA VAL A 101 -4.36 13.48 -12.03
C VAL A 101 -3.42 12.69 -12.95
N THR A 102 -3.82 11.49 -13.34
CA THR A 102 -3.12 10.73 -14.39
C THR A 102 -3.22 11.49 -15.73
N PRO A 103 -2.39 11.14 -16.73
CA PRO A 103 -2.56 11.66 -18.09
C PRO A 103 -3.96 11.42 -18.69
N SER A 104 -4.67 10.38 -18.22
CA SER A 104 -6.06 10.08 -18.59
C SER A 104 -7.12 10.84 -17.77
N GLY A 105 -6.72 11.69 -16.82
CA GLY A 105 -7.62 12.50 -16.00
C GLY A 105 -8.16 11.83 -14.74
N VAL A 106 -7.66 10.64 -14.37
CA VAL A 106 -8.06 9.94 -13.14
C VAL A 106 -7.41 10.62 -11.94
N GLY A 107 -8.20 10.90 -10.90
CA GLY A 107 -7.70 11.47 -9.64
C GLY A 107 -6.72 10.53 -8.95
N THR A 108 -5.55 11.03 -8.54
CA THR A 108 -4.56 10.24 -7.81
C THR A 108 -4.75 10.29 -6.28
N GLY A 109 -5.56 11.23 -5.79
CA GLY A 109 -5.67 11.57 -4.37
C GLY A 109 -4.47 12.36 -3.82
N VAL A 110 -3.34 12.35 -4.52
CA VAL A 110 -2.16 13.18 -4.22
C VAL A 110 -2.37 14.58 -4.81
N GLY A 111 -1.89 15.58 -4.09
CA GLY A 111 -1.89 16.97 -4.49
C GLY A 111 -0.53 17.62 -4.25
N VAL A 112 -0.47 18.89 -4.62
CA VAL A 112 0.73 19.70 -4.52
C VAL A 112 0.38 21.11 -4.07
N ARG A 113 1.22 21.68 -3.21
CA ARG A 113 1.17 23.08 -2.81
C ARG A 113 2.44 23.80 -3.25
N PHE A 114 2.27 24.94 -3.90
CA PHE A 114 3.34 25.81 -4.36
C PHE A 114 3.57 26.96 -3.37
N VAL A 115 4.81 27.31 -3.11
CA VAL A 115 5.20 28.39 -2.21
C VAL A 115 6.28 29.23 -2.86
N GLY A 116 6.15 30.55 -2.84
CA GLY A 116 7.13 31.46 -3.42
C GLY A 116 7.15 31.45 -4.96
N THR A 117 8.20 32.03 -5.53
CA THR A 117 8.37 32.19 -6.99
C THR A 117 9.06 30.97 -7.59
N LEU A 118 8.38 30.29 -8.50
CA LEU A 118 8.91 29.15 -9.23
C LEU A 118 9.80 29.62 -10.38
N VAL A 119 10.84 28.83 -10.70
CA VAL A 119 11.81 29.13 -11.75
C VAL A 119 11.62 28.18 -12.93
N THR A 120 11.64 28.72 -14.14
CA THR A 120 11.56 27.94 -15.39
C THR A 120 12.61 26.81 -15.40
N GLY A 121 12.20 25.61 -15.79
CA GLY A 121 13.07 24.45 -15.88
C GLY A 121 13.33 23.74 -14.55
N ALA A 122 12.95 24.32 -13.41
CA ALA A 122 13.07 23.65 -12.12
C ALA A 122 12.22 22.37 -12.10
N THR A 123 12.82 21.28 -11.60
CA THR A 123 12.10 20.03 -11.34
C THR A 123 12.02 19.73 -9.86
N TYR A 124 10.96 19.04 -9.46
CA TYR A 124 10.70 18.59 -8.10
C TYR A 124 10.27 17.14 -8.16
N ALA A 125 11.07 16.26 -7.56
CA ALA A 125 10.80 14.82 -7.53
C ALA A 125 10.54 14.34 -6.11
N TRP A 126 9.54 13.48 -5.94
CA TRP A 126 9.28 12.75 -4.70
C TRP A 126 8.52 11.45 -4.97
N THR A 127 8.44 10.59 -3.97
CA THR A 127 7.59 9.39 -3.99
C THR A 127 6.56 9.48 -2.89
N SER A 128 5.30 9.24 -3.22
CA SER A 128 4.21 9.10 -2.25
C SER A 128 3.99 7.61 -1.98
N VAL A 129 3.99 7.20 -0.71
CA VAL A 129 3.82 5.79 -0.32
C VAL A 129 2.64 5.70 0.65
N SER A 130 1.65 4.88 0.32
CA SER A 130 0.50 4.64 1.19
C SER A 130 0.88 3.73 2.36
N SER A 131 0.29 3.96 3.54
CA SER A 131 0.42 3.06 4.69
C SER A 131 -0.04 1.63 4.37
N VAL A 132 -0.92 1.46 3.36
CA VAL A 132 -1.32 0.16 2.84
C VAL A 132 -0.11 -0.67 2.39
N ALA A 133 0.90 -0.06 1.76
CA ALA A 133 2.12 -0.76 1.34
C ALA A 133 2.81 -1.44 2.53
N THR A 134 3.02 -0.65 3.60
CA THR A 134 3.72 -1.09 4.81
C THR A 134 2.91 -2.11 5.59
N CYS A 135 1.62 -1.88 5.79
CA CYS A 135 0.72 -2.82 6.48
C CYS A 135 0.59 -4.14 5.70
N ARG A 136 0.50 -4.06 4.36
CA ARG A 136 0.43 -5.25 3.49
C ARG A 136 1.70 -6.07 3.58
N ARG A 137 2.87 -5.42 3.53
CA ARG A 137 4.14 -6.11 3.72
C ARG A 137 4.22 -6.79 5.09
N ALA A 138 3.89 -6.07 6.16
CA ALA A 138 3.92 -6.61 7.53
C ALA A 138 2.96 -7.80 7.71
N GLY A 139 1.72 -7.69 7.23
CA GLY A 139 0.75 -8.79 7.31
C GLY A 139 1.16 -10.02 6.48
N ASN A 140 1.79 -9.82 5.31
CA ASN A 140 2.37 -10.91 4.54
C ASN A 140 3.54 -11.59 5.28
N GLU A 141 4.46 -10.81 5.84
CA GLU A 141 5.57 -11.32 6.66
C GLU A 141 5.04 -12.10 7.89
N GLU A 142 3.97 -11.61 8.53
CA GLU A 142 3.31 -12.29 9.64
C GLU A 142 2.71 -13.64 9.20
N ALA A 143 1.96 -13.68 8.10
CA ALA A 143 1.38 -14.91 7.57
C ALA A 143 2.45 -15.94 7.17
N VAL A 144 3.50 -15.49 6.46
CA VAL A 144 4.64 -16.34 6.09
C VAL A 144 5.32 -16.91 7.34
N ARG A 145 5.48 -16.11 8.40
CA ARG A 145 6.08 -16.59 9.66
C ARG A 145 5.29 -17.76 10.26
N TYR A 146 3.96 -17.68 10.31
CA TYR A 146 3.11 -18.78 10.79
C TYR A 146 3.22 -20.02 9.91
N LEU A 147 3.12 -19.83 8.59
CA LEU A 147 3.11 -20.93 7.63
C LEU A 147 4.49 -21.60 7.47
N SER A 148 5.60 -20.86 7.62
CA SER A 148 6.96 -21.37 7.39
C SER A 148 7.41 -22.48 8.32
N ARG A 149 6.70 -22.70 9.43
CA ARG A 149 6.93 -23.84 10.32
C ARG A 149 6.21 -25.11 9.87
N ALA A 150 5.11 -24.95 9.14
CA ALA A 150 4.29 -26.04 8.65
C ALA A 150 4.61 -26.41 7.18
N PHE A 151 5.12 -25.44 6.40
CA PHE A 151 5.34 -25.57 4.97
C PHE A 151 6.71 -25.07 4.52
N THR A 152 7.22 -25.63 3.43
CA THR A 152 8.40 -25.14 2.73
C THR A 152 8.04 -24.03 1.76
N PHE A 153 8.75 -22.91 1.83
CA PHE A 153 8.55 -21.75 0.97
C PHE A 153 9.46 -21.77 -0.28
N PRO A 154 9.01 -21.22 -1.41
CA PRO A 154 7.69 -20.60 -1.63
C PRO A 154 6.56 -21.63 -1.80
N LEU A 155 5.35 -21.24 -1.42
CA LEU A 155 4.12 -21.98 -1.72
C LEU A 155 3.79 -21.81 -3.20
N THR A 156 3.42 -22.90 -3.87
CA THR A 156 2.96 -22.89 -5.27
C THR A 156 1.49 -22.53 -5.40
N GLU A 157 0.71 -22.86 -4.37
CA GLU A 157 -0.71 -22.55 -4.31
C GLU A 157 -1.07 -22.01 -2.92
N VAL A 158 -1.67 -20.82 -2.89
CA VAL A 158 -2.15 -20.17 -1.68
C VAL A 158 -3.69 -20.23 -1.67
N PRO A 159 -4.30 -20.99 -0.74
CA PRO A 159 -5.75 -21.09 -0.63
C PRO A 159 -6.41 -19.74 -0.34
N THR A 160 -7.62 -19.54 -0.84
CA THR A 160 -8.38 -18.29 -0.66
C THR A 160 -8.66 -17.96 0.80
N ASP A 161 -8.80 -18.96 1.68
CA ASP A 161 -8.95 -18.75 3.13
C ASP A 161 -7.67 -18.16 3.75
N VAL A 162 -6.49 -18.62 3.34
CA VAL A 162 -5.20 -18.04 3.75
C VAL A 162 -5.06 -16.61 3.25
N VAL A 163 -5.43 -16.35 1.99
CA VAL A 163 -5.43 -14.99 1.42
C VAL A 163 -6.39 -14.09 2.21
N ARG A 164 -7.62 -14.54 2.46
CA ARG A 164 -8.64 -13.79 3.21
C ARG A 164 -8.20 -13.48 4.64
N ASP A 165 -7.58 -14.43 5.31
CA ASP A 165 -7.07 -14.26 6.67
C ASP A 165 -5.91 -13.27 6.72
N THR A 166 -5.02 -13.32 5.73
CA THR A 166 -3.94 -12.34 5.55
C THR A 166 -4.53 -10.94 5.29
N CYS A 167 -5.53 -10.82 4.41
CA CYS A 167 -6.22 -9.55 4.17
C CYS A 167 -6.90 -8.99 5.43
N ALA A 168 -7.46 -9.84 6.30
CA ALA A 168 -8.07 -9.40 7.55
C ALA A 168 -7.04 -8.82 8.52
N ILE A 169 -5.86 -9.42 8.62
CA ILE A 169 -4.73 -8.88 9.41
C ILE A 169 -4.30 -7.53 8.86
N ILE A 170 -4.04 -7.45 7.55
CA ILE A 170 -3.61 -6.21 6.88
C ILE A 170 -4.66 -5.09 7.08
N ALA A 171 -5.95 -5.41 6.95
CA ALA A 171 -7.03 -4.44 7.12
C ALA A 171 -7.05 -3.85 8.53
N SER A 172 -6.87 -4.68 9.55
CA SER A 172 -6.79 -4.24 10.95
C SER A 172 -5.61 -3.29 11.16
N ASP A 173 -4.44 -3.59 10.58
CA ASP A 173 -3.25 -2.75 10.71
C ASP A 173 -3.42 -1.40 9.98
N VAL A 174 -4.04 -1.40 8.80
CA VAL A 174 -4.35 -0.16 8.07
C VAL A 174 -5.28 0.74 8.90
N ILE A 175 -6.36 0.18 9.48
CA ILE A 175 -7.29 0.93 10.33
C ILE A 175 -6.58 1.53 11.55
N ALA A 176 -5.70 0.76 12.19
CA ALA A 176 -4.93 1.23 13.33
C ALA A 176 -4.07 2.45 12.98
N VAL A 177 -3.50 2.51 11.78
CA VAL A 177 -2.68 3.64 11.31
C VAL A 177 -3.54 4.83 10.82
N THR A 178 -4.70 4.59 10.22
CA THR A 178 -5.58 5.67 9.71
C THR A 178 -6.34 6.40 10.81
N GLY A 179 -6.59 5.73 11.94
CA GLY A 179 -7.26 6.32 13.10
C GLY A 179 -8.38 5.42 13.57
N TYR A 180 -8.04 4.50 14.48
CA TYR A 180 -8.96 3.55 15.08
C TYR A 180 -10.03 4.25 15.94
N ARG A 181 -11.30 3.96 15.65
CA ARG A 181 -12.50 4.45 16.35
C ARG A 181 -13.39 3.26 16.74
N PRO A 182 -13.17 2.66 17.93
CA PRO A 182 -13.90 1.46 18.35
C PRO A 182 -15.39 1.72 18.57
N SER A 183 -15.77 2.98 18.83
CA SER A 183 -17.18 3.41 18.96
C SER A 183 -18.01 3.18 17.70
N ASP A 184 -17.37 3.10 16.54
CA ASP A 184 -18.05 3.05 15.25
C ASP A 184 -18.44 1.59 14.89
N GLY A 185 -18.05 0.60 15.71
CA GLY A 185 -18.40 -0.83 15.59
C GLY A 185 -17.74 -1.56 14.42
N SER A 186 -17.45 -0.86 13.32
CA SER A 186 -16.69 -1.38 12.17
C SER A 186 -15.28 -1.79 12.57
N ASP A 187 -14.61 -0.97 13.36
CA ASP A 187 -13.19 -1.17 13.69
C ASP A 187 -13.01 -2.38 14.62
N GLU A 188 -13.94 -2.56 15.56
CA GLU A 188 -13.99 -3.75 16.41
C GLU A 188 -14.23 -5.04 15.60
N LEU A 189 -15.02 -4.96 14.52
CA LEU A 189 -15.24 -6.10 13.62
C LEU A 189 -13.95 -6.49 12.89
N PHE A 190 -13.16 -5.53 12.42
CA PHE A 190 -11.87 -5.81 11.76
C PHE A 190 -10.86 -6.41 12.74
N GLU A 191 -10.79 -5.89 13.96
CA GLU A 191 -9.94 -6.45 15.00
C GLU A 191 -10.34 -7.90 15.36
N LYS A 192 -11.63 -8.16 15.55
CA LYS A 192 -12.16 -9.52 15.79
C LYS A 192 -11.83 -10.46 14.64
N ARG A 193 -11.94 -10.01 13.39
CA ARG A 193 -11.59 -10.81 12.20
C ARG A 193 -10.09 -11.11 12.14
N ALA A 194 -9.23 -10.11 12.40
CA ALA A 194 -7.79 -10.29 12.46
C ALA A 194 -7.37 -11.24 13.60
N ALA A 195 -7.98 -11.10 14.78
CA ALA A 195 -7.76 -12.01 15.90
C ALA A 195 -8.19 -13.45 15.56
N GLY A 196 -9.32 -13.63 14.87
CA GLY A 196 -9.77 -14.92 14.37
C GLY A 196 -8.82 -15.53 13.33
N ALA A 197 -8.27 -14.70 12.43
CA ALA A 197 -7.26 -15.12 11.45
C ALA A 197 -5.96 -15.58 12.13
N ARG A 198 -5.44 -14.79 13.08
CA ARG A 198 -4.25 -15.16 13.88
C ARG A 198 -4.46 -16.48 14.63
N LYS A 199 -5.63 -16.71 15.23
CA LYS A 199 -5.97 -18.00 15.86
C LYS A 199 -5.95 -19.16 14.88
N ARG A 200 -6.46 -18.98 13.65
CA ARG A 200 -6.39 -20.02 12.61
C ARG A 200 -4.95 -20.28 12.19
N PHE A 201 -4.15 -19.24 11.96
CA PHE A 201 -2.73 -19.40 11.66
C PHE A 201 -1.95 -20.08 12.80
N ASP A 202 -2.31 -19.83 14.06
CA ASP A 202 -1.74 -20.51 15.22
C ASP A 202 -2.14 -21.99 15.26
N ALA A 203 -3.39 -22.33 14.94
CA ALA A 203 -3.82 -23.73 14.79
C ALA A 203 -3.06 -24.45 13.67
N VAL A 204 -2.74 -23.76 12.56
CA VAL A 204 -1.88 -24.32 11.49
C VAL A 204 -0.45 -24.51 11.98
N LEU A 205 0.10 -23.53 12.69
CA LEU A 205 1.43 -23.57 13.29
C LEU A 205 1.59 -24.78 14.23
N HIS A 206 0.55 -25.11 14.99
CA HIS A 206 0.51 -26.23 15.92
C HIS A 206 0.04 -27.56 15.29
N GLY A 207 -0.24 -27.57 13.98
CA GLY A 207 -0.66 -28.77 13.25
C GLY A 207 -2.07 -29.26 13.58
N GLU A 208 -2.89 -28.43 14.25
CA GLU A 208 -4.28 -28.72 14.59
C GLU A 208 -5.19 -28.62 13.36
N THR A 209 -4.83 -27.77 12.41
CA THR A 209 -5.51 -27.63 11.12
C THR A 209 -4.50 -27.59 9.97
N GLN A 210 -4.87 -28.11 8.80
CA GLN A 210 -4.04 -28.02 7.60
C GLN A 210 -4.81 -27.26 6.50
N PRO A 211 -4.35 -26.05 6.11
CA PRO A 211 -4.89 -25.39 4.94
C PRO A 211 -4.51 -26.19 3.70
N ARG A 212 -5.32 -26.11 2.64
CA ARG A 212 -5.08 -26.83 1.38
C ARG A 212 -3.98 -26.18 0.52
N ALA A 213 -2.88 -25.75 1.14
CA ALA A 213 -1.76 -25.11 0.45
C ALA A 213 -0.84 -26.16 -0.18
N THR A 214 -0.25 -25.81 -1.32
CA THR A 214 0.70 -26.69 -2.04
C THR A 214 2.11 -26.09 -1.98
N GLU A 215 3.13 -26.93 -1.73
CA GLU A 215 4.54 -26.54 -1.61
C GLU A 215 5.30 -26.73 -2.93
N SER A 216 6.39 -25.98 -3.13
CA SER A 216 7.29 -26.16 -4.29
C SER A 216 8.23 -27.37 -4.17
N ALA A 217 8.40 -27.90 -2.95
CA ALA A 217 9.29 -29.01 -2.63
C ALA A 217 8.51 -30.09 -1.84
N PRO A 218 8.92 -31.38 -1.87
CA PRO A 218 8.26 -32.40 -1.08
C PRO A 218 8.32 -32.06 0.41
N ALA A 219 7.16 -32.06 1.06
CA ALA A 219 6.98 -31.69 2.46
C ALA A 219 8.00 -32.39 3.38
N VAL A 220 8.71 -31.62 4.19
CA VAL A 220 9.51 -32.15 5.30
C VAL A 220 8.54 -32.56 6.41
N ARG A 221 7.91 -33.73 6.25
CA ARG A 221 7.02 -34.29 7.28
C ARG A 221 7.82 -34.61 8.54
N GLY A 222 7.64 -33.81 9.59
CA GLY A 222 7.93 -34.22 10.96
C GLY A 222 7.17 -35.51 11.33
N PRO A 223 7.64 -36.25 12.35
CA PRO A 223 7.19 -37.62 12.59
C PRO A 223 5.68 -37.67 12.87
N ARG A 224 4.98 -38.50 12.10
CA ARG A 224 3.57 -38.83 12.33
C ARG A 224 3.44 -39.54 13.67
N VAL A 225 2.82 -38.90 14.66
CA VAL A 225 2.35 -39.61 15.85
C VAL A 225 1.17 -40.47 15.43
N SER A 226 1.40 -41.78 15.27
CA SER A 226 0.32 -42.75 15.11
C SER A 226 -0.38 -42.92 16.45
N THR A 227 -1.60 -42.40 16.60
CA THR A 227 -2.48 -42.83 17.68
C THR A 227 -2.95 -44.24 17.38
N GLY A 228 -2.21 -45.23 17.88
CA GLY A 228 -2.60 -46.64 17.86
C GLY A 228 -3.89 -46.83 18.64
N THR A 229 -4.89 -47.40 17.98
CA THR A 229 -6.13 -47.92 18.55
C THR A 229 -5.81 -48.95 19.64
N ARG A 230 -6.18 -48.67 20.89
CA ARG A 230 -6.27 -49.72 21.92
C ARG A 230 -7.53 -50.55 21.67
N ARG A 231 -7.34 -51.85 21.42
CA ARG A 231 -8.36 -52.88 21.62
C ARG A 231 -8.58 -53.10 23.11
#